data_AF-A0A7X9HP97-F1
#
_entry.id   AF-A0A7X9HP97-F1
#
_cell.length_a   1.000
_cell.length_b   1.000
_cell.length_c   1.000
_cell.angle_alpha   90.00
_cell.angle_beta   90.00
_cell.angle_gamma   90.00
#
_symmetry.space_group_name_H-M   'P 1'
#
loop_
_entity.id
_entity.type
_entity.pdbx_description
1 polymer ?
#
loop_
_entity_poly.entity_id
_entity_poly.type
_entity_poly.pdbx_seq_one_letter_code
_entity_poly.pdbx_strand_id
1 'polypeptide(L)'
;MKYCMKNIAIFILVITILNETQFAQNQSPDKETVLKAIVETSNFTAFTLLDEHGKSKCDYNLTEGKWYEYEPPWHTGQVINALVESYKITKNKK
;
A
#
# COMPACT_ATOMS: atom_id res chain seq x y z
N MET A 1 18.81 47.83 -3.76
CA MET A 1 19.25 46.83 -2.76
C MET A 1 18.12 45.98 -2.17
N LYS A 2 17.02 46.56 -1.66
CA LYS A 2 15.88 45.80 -1.07
C LYS A 2 15.23 44.75 -2.01
N TYR A 3 15.05 45.08 -3.29
CA TYR A 3 14.50 44.14 -4.28
C TYR A 3 15.43 42.93 -4.57
N CYS A 4 16.75 43.15 -4.55
CA CYS A 4 17.73 42.08 -4.73
C CYS A 4 17.68 41.09 -3.55
N MET A 5 17.63 41.59 -2.31
CA MET A 5 17.53 40.73 -1.12
C MET A 5 16.20 39.95 -1.06
N LYS A 6 15.09 40.54 -1.51
CA LYS A 6 13.79 39.84 -1.59
C LYS A 6 13.82 38.67 -2.58
N ASN A 7 14.44 38.87 -3.74
CA ASN A 7 14.56 37.82 -4.77
C ASN A 7 15.51 36.69 -4.31
N ILE A 8 16.59 37.03 -3.60
CA ILE A 8 17.49 36.03 -2.98
C ILE A 8 16.74 35.20 -1.93
N ALA A 9 15.94 35.83 -1.06
CA ALA A 9 15.15 35.13 -0.06
C ALA A 9 14.12 34.17 -0.67
N ILE A 10 13.44 34.58 -1.75
CA ILE A 10 12.50 33.72 -2.50
C ILE A 10 13.25 32.54 -3.13
N PHE A 11 14.43 32.79 -3.70
CA PHE A 11 15.22 31.74 -4.33
C PHE A 11 15.69 30.69 -3.32
N ILE A 12 16.14 31.12 -2.13
CA ILE A 12 16.50 30.22 -1.02
C ILE A 12 15.28 29.41 -0.57
N LEU A 13 14.12 30.05 -0.41
CA LEU A 13 12.88 29.36 -0.02
C LEU A 13 12.46 28.27 -1.04
N VAL A 14 12.57 28.57 -2.33
CA VAL A 14 12.28 27.60 -3.40
C VAL A 14 13.28 26.43 -3.35
N ILE A 15 14.56 26.69 -3.15
CA ILE A 15 15.58 25.64 -3.01
C ILE A 15 15.29 24.75 -1.80
N THR A 16 14.90 25.31 -0.65
CA THR A 16 14.59 24.50 0.54
C THR A 16 13.40 23.57 0.31
N ILE A 17 12.34 24.06 -0.35
CA ILE A 17 11.15 23.25 -0.65
C ILE A 17 11.49 22.10 -1.62
N LEU A 18 12.32 22.36 -2.62
CA LEU A 18 12.72 21.35 -3.60
C LEU A 18 13.57 20.24 -2.98
N ASN A 19 14.46 20.55 -2.02
CA ASN A 19 15.31 19.54 -1.36
C ASN A 19 14.53 18.59 -0.45
N GLU A 20 13.51 19.07 0.28
CA GLU A 20 12.72 18.21 1.16
C GLU A 20 11.92 17.14 0.39
N THR A 21 11.38 17.49 -0.77
CA THR A 21 10.63 16.53 -1.62
C THR A 21 11.49 15.37 -2.12
N GLN A 22 12.79 15.60 -2.39
CA GLN A 22 13.71 14.56 -2.84
C GLN A 22 14.11 13.62 -1.69
N PHE A 23 14.21 14.12 -0.46
CA PHE A 23 14.56 13.30 0.70
C PHE A 23 13.42 12.34 1.06
N ALA A 24 12.17 12.81 0.98
CA ALA A 24 10.98 11.99 1.21
C ALA A 24 10.82 10.87 0.17
N GLN A 25 11.18 11.10 -1.09
CA GLN A 25 11.09 10.08 -2.14
C GLN A 25 12.19 9.00 -2.07
N ASN A 26 13.32 9.28 -1.43
CA ASN A 26 14.45 8.34 -1.36
C ASN A 26 14.45 7.43 -0.13
N GLN A 27 13.49 7.60 0.79
CA GLN A 27 13.36 6.71 1.93
C GLN A 27 12.74 5.38 1.50
N SER A 28 13.58 4.36 1.38
CA SER A 28 13.09 2.98 1.31
C SER A 28 12.60 2.53 2.69
N PRO A 29 11.45 1.84 2.77
CA PRO A 29 11.01 1.26 4.03
C PRO A 29 12.03 0.23 4.50
N ASP A 30 12.28 0.18 5.81
CA ASP A 30 13.16 -0.82 6.38
C ASP A 30 12.53 -2.24 6.29
N LYS A 31 13.37 -3.26 6.48
CA LYS A 31 12.96 -4.66 6.37
C LYS A 31 11.81 -5.02 7.31
N GLU A 32 11.79 -4.51 8.54
CA GLU A 32 10.76 -4.81 9.52
C GLU A 32 9.42 -4.20 9.10
N THR A 33 9.44 -2.96 8.62
CA THR A 33 8.24 -2.30 8.06
C THR A 33 7.67 -3.09 6.89
N VAL A 34 8.52 -3.54 5.96
CA VAL A 34 8.08 -4.36 4.81
C VAL A 34 7.53 -5.70 5.28
N LEU A 35 8.20 -6.39 6.22
CA LEU A 35 7.75 -7.68 6.73
C LEU A 35 6.39 -7.57 7.42
N LYS A 36 6.20 -6.52 8.22
CA LYS A 36 4.93 -6.20 8.87
C LYS A 36 3.82 -5.98 7.85
N ALA A 37 4.07 -5.16 6.82
CA ALA A 37 3.10 -4.91 5.75
C ALA A 37 2.69 -6.21 5.02
N ILE A 38 3.63 -7.11 4.75
CA ILE A 38 3.36 -8.42 4.15
C ILE A 38 2.43 -9.24 5.05
N VAL A 39 2.74 -9.35 6.35
CA VAL A 39 1.93 -10.13 7.31
C VAL A 39 0.54 -9.55 7.46
N GLU A 40 0.41 -8.24 7.66
CA GLU A 40 -0.87 -7.56 7.84
C GLU A 40 -1.74 -7.67 6.58
N THR A 41 -1.15 -7.47 5.40
CA THR A 41 -1.87 -7.62 4.13
C THR A 41 -2.31 -9.07 3.92
N SER A 42 -1.48 -10.05 4.26
CA SER A 42 -1.84 -11.48 4.13
C SER A 42 -3.03 -11.84 5.01
N ASN A 43 -3.04 -11.37 6.26
CA ASN A 43 -4.18 -11.57 7.15
C ASN A 43 -5.43 -10.89 6.60
N PHE A 44 -5.31 -9.64 6.14
CA PHE A 44 -6.45 -8.91 5.58
C PHE A 44 -7.03 -9.63 4.36
N THR A 45 -6.19 -10.05 3.41
CA THR A 45 -6.67 -10.72 2.20
C THR A 45 -7.29 -12.08 2.51
N ALA A 46 -6.67 -12.88 3.39
CA ALA A 46 -7.19 -14.20 3.78
C ALA A 46 -8.54 -14.12 4.50
N PHE A 47 -8.71 -13.18 5.43
CA PHE A 47 -9.90 -13.14 6.30
C PHE A 47 -10.98 -12.17 5.83
N THR A 48 -10.63 -11.15 5.04
CA THR A 48 -11.58 -10.14 4.58
C THR A 48 -12.00 -10.40 3.15
N LEU A 49 -11.04 -10.63 2.24
CA LEU A 49 -11.33 -10.71 0.79
C LEU A 49 -11.79 -12.10 0.34
N LEU A 50 -11.39 -13.17 1.04
CA LEU A 50 -11.82 -14.53 0.73
C LEU A 50 -13.02 -14.97 1.57
N ASP A 51 -13.87 -15.81 1.00
CA ASP A 51 -14.90 -16.57 1.70
C ASP A 51 -14.34 -17.88 2.30
N GLU A 52 -15.21 -18.64 2.96
CA GLU A 52 -14.87 -19.91 3.61
C GLU A 52 -14.41 -21.02 2.65
N HIS A 53 -14.65 -20.86 1.35
CA HIS A 53 -14.22 -21.77 0.29
C HIS A 53 -12.92 -21.31 -0.39
N GLY A 54 -12.35 -20.17 0.03
CA GLY A 54 -11.15 -19.59 -0.56
C GLY A 54 -11.40 -18.86 -1.88
N LYS A 55 -12.66 -18.52 -2.19
CA LYS A 55 -13.06 -17.71 -3.35
C LYS A 55 -13.10 -16.23 -2.94
N SER A 56 -12.77 -15.31 -3.85
CA SER A 56 -12.97 -13.88 -3.58
C SER A 56 -14.44 -13.57 -3.30
N LYS A 57 -14.70 -12.69 -2.33
CA LYS A 57 -16.01 -12.10 -2.06
C LYS A 57 -16.46 -11.06 -3.12
N CYS A 58 -15.65 -10.86 -4.17
CA CYS A 58 -15.92 -9.95 -5.29
C CYS A 58 -16.03 -8.47 -4.87
N ASP A 59 -17.05 -7.75 -5.32
CA ASP A 59 -17.10 -6.29 -5.18
C ASP A 59 -17.69 -5.88 -3.83
N TYR A 60 -16.96 -5.03 -3.11
CA TYR A 60 -17.46 -4.42 -1.89
C TYR A 60 -18.19 -3.11 -2.20
N ASN A 61 -19.49 -3.08 -1.90
CA ASN A 61 -20.25 -1.84 -1.93
C ASN A 61 -19.98 -1.04 -0.65
N LEU A 62 -19.28 0.08 -0.81
CA LEU A 62 -18.90 0.97 0.30
C LEU A 62 -20.10 1.63 1.00
N THR A 63 -21.15 1.98 0.25
CA THR A 63 -22.34 2.65 0.83
C THR A 63 -23.21 1.71 1.65
N GLU A 64 -23.22 0.43 1.28
CA GLU A 64 -24.07 -0.57 1.92
C GLU A 64 -23.32 -1.47 2.90
N GLY A 65 -21.98 -1.45 2.84
CA GLY A 65 -21.13 -2.28 3.68
C GLY A 65 -21.25 -3.77 3.38
N LYS A 66 -21.50 -4.13 2.11
CA LYS A 66 -21.81 -5.51 1.70
C LYS A 66 -20.98 -5.94 0.50
N TRP A 67 -20.63 -7.22 0.49
CA TRP A 67 -20.01 -7.89 -0.64
C TRP A 67 -21.07 -8.41 -1.59
N TYR A 68 -20.84 -8.23 -2.89
CA TYR A 68 -21.72 -8.69 -3.96
C TYR A 68 -20.98 -9.69 -4.84
N GLU A 69 -21.60 -10.84 -5.08
CA GLU A 69 -21.13 -11.76 -6.11
C GLU A 69 -21.38 -11.14 -7.49
N TYR A 70 -20.40 -10.39 -7.99
CA TYR A 70 -20.40 -9.85 -9.33
C TYR A 70 -19.26 -10.50 -10.13
N GLU A 71 -19.62 -11.14 -11.25
CA GLU A 71 -18.74 -11.87 -12.18
C GLU A 71 -17.89 -13.02 -11.61
N PRO A 72 -17.31 -13.91 -12.46
CA PRO A 72 -16.32 -14.87 -12.01
C PRO A 72 -15.16 -14.12 -11.31
N PRO A 73 -14.76 -14.55 -10.10
CA PRO A 73 -13.83 -13.79 -9.26
C PRO A 73 -12.39 -13.93 -9.77
N TRP A 74 -12.07 -13.19 -10.83
CA TRP A 74 -10.78 -13.22 -11.52
C TRP A 74 -9.60 -12.83 -10.61
N HIS A 75 -9.84 -12.03 -9.58
CA HIS A 75 -8.83 -11.67 -8.57
C HIS A 75 -8.48 -12.81 -7.60
N THR A 76 -9.26 -13.89 -7.52
CA THR A 76 -8.98 -15.00 -6.58
C THR A 76 -7.58 -15.56 -6.80
N GLY A 77 -7.19 -15.78 -8.06
CA GLY A 77 -5.85 -16.28 -8.38
C GLY A 77 -4.72 -15.37 -7.92
N GLN A 78 -4.91 -14.05 -7.99
CA GLN A 78 -3.93 -13.07 -7.52
C GLN A 78 -3.78 -13.12 -6.01
N VAL A 79 -4.89 -13.20 -5.26
CA VAL A 79 -4.88 -13.31 -3.80
C VAL A 79 -4.20 -14.60 -3.36
N ILE A 80 -4.57 -15.74 -3.94
CA ILE A 80 -3.96 -17.03 -3.61
C ILE A 80 -2.46 -17.02 -3.91
N ASN A 81 -2.03 -16.49 -5.05
CA ASN A 81 -0.61 -16.37 -5.37
C ASN A 81 0.13 -15.48 -4.35
N ALA A 82 -0.45 -14.34 -3.96
CA ALA A 82 0.14 -13.45 -2.96
C ALA A 82 0.28 -14.13 -1.59
N LEU A 83 -0.71 -14.92 -1.16
CA LEU A 83 -0.66 -15.69 0.09
C LEU A 83 0.43 -16.76 0.05
N VAL A 84 0.60 -17.46 -1.08
CA VAL A 84 1.67 -18.45 -1.27
C VAL A 84 3.04 -17.79 -1.20
N GLU A 85 3.24 -16.65 -1.86
CA GLU A 85 4.51 -15.90 -1.80
C GLU A 85 4.79 -15.36 -0.38
N SER A 86 3.77 -14.85 0.29
CA SER A 86 3.87 -14.42 1.68
C SER A 86 4.30 -15.57 2.60
N TYR A 87 3.72 -16.76 2.44
CA TYR A 87 4.12 -17.94 3.22
C TYR A 87 5.59 -18.30 3.00
N LYS A 88 6.10 -18.21 1.75
CA LYS A 88 7.50 -18.51 1.45
C LYS A 88 8.45 -17.61 2.24
N ILE A 89 8.10 -16.34 2.43
CA ILE A 89 8.90 -15.31 3.12
C ILE A 89 8.72 -15.39 4.64
N THR A 90 7.47 -15.40 5.11
CA THR A 90 7.12 -15.23 6.54
C THR A 90 7.07 -16.54 7.31
N LYS A 91 6.87 -17.68 6.61
CA LYS A 91 6.53 -18.99 7.19
C LYS A 91 5.29 -18.98 8.08
N ASN A 92 4.44 -17.95 7.97
CA ASN A 92 3.21 -17.85 8.74
C ASN A 92 2.14 -18.78 8.16
N LYS A 93 1.70 -19.76 8.95
CA LYS A 93 0.70 -20.77 8.53
C LYS A 93 -0.76 -20.30 8.65
N LYS A 94 -0.97 -19.11 9.20
CA LYS A 94 -2.28 -18.45 9.30
C LYS A 94 -2.50 -17.59 8.07
#